data_AF-A0A7H4MT76-F1
#
_entry.id   AF-A0A7H4MT76-F1
#
_cell.length_a   1.000
_cell.length_b   1.000
_cell.length_c   1.000
_cell.angle_alpha   90.00
_cell.angle_beta   90.00
_cell.angle_gamma   90.00
#
_symmetry.space_group_name_H-M   'P 1'
#
loop_
_entity.id
_entity.type
_entity.pdbx_description
1 polymer ?
#
loop_
_entity_poly.entity_id
_entity_poly.type
_entity_poly.pdbx_seq_one_letter_code
_entity_poly.pdbx_strand_id
1 'polypeptide(L)'
;MPEESHLLFFADRLDVLYCEHRTDHSAFLSNKLVDIVAAGANILYKQEYIQAFRTLSADGHFWSVMASTDYRDYINAISGVHNDTLSLHNLRDIAELVSFIIDQFSQQTPWHSAAVGHIAGYLATKIEMSATQALKVEIGGLLHNISCLDHSPQSKRVGASDNARHTLYPIEGIDDISEWMSIQNGPAPLQLHEEILKPEAVLIAVSRRVVHALNGPKAEEKSLAQLIKNNPGEEIPPFMLSLIAQYSPQIIQVYRATAGEIQALMNRIAQLTHSL
;
A
#
# COMPACT_ATOMS: atom_id res chain seq x y z
N MET A 1 -21.85 11.93 -17.90
CA MET A 1 -20.53 11.45 -17.44
C MET A 1 -19.62 12.65 -17.34
N PRO A 2 -18.83 12.79 -16.26
CA PRO A 2 -17.84 13.86 -16.13
C PRO A 2 -16.85 13.85 -17.31
N GLU A 3 -16.33 15.02 -17.65
CA GLU A 3 -15.36 15.17 -18.75
C GLU A 3 -14.09 14.35 -18.52
N GLU A 4 -13.65 14.35 -17.27
CA GLU A 4 -12.46 13.66 -16.78
C GLU A 4 -12.58 12.14 -16.97
N SER A 5 -13.80 11.58 -16.83
CA SER A 5 -14.03 10.15 -17.04
C SER A 5 -13.82 9.74 -18.49
N HIS A 6 -14.16 10.60 -19.46
CA HIS A 6 -13.90 10.33 -20.87
C HIS A 6 -12.40 10.38 -21.19
N LEU A 7 -11.66 11.30 -20.56
CA LEU A 7 -10.21 11.40 -20.72
C LEU A 7 -9.49 10.20 -20.10
N LEU A 8 -9.87 9.79 -18.89
CA LEU A 8 -9.33 8.60 -18.22
C LEU A 8 -9.59 7.34 -19.04
N PHE A 9 -10.81 7.17 -19.55
CA PHE A 9 -11.14 6.05 -20.43
C PHE A 9 -10.27 6.04 -21.70
N PHE A 10 -10.08 7.20 -22.34
CA PHE A 10 -9.22 7.31 -23.52
C PHE A 10 -7.77 6.93 -23.21
N ALA A 11 -7.21 7.45 -22.12
CA ALA A 11 -5.83 7.18 -21.70
C ALA A 11 -5.62 5.69 -21.39
N ASP A 12 -6.53 5.07 -20.64
CA ASP A 12 -6.51 3.64 -20.31
C ASP A 12 -6.56 2.76 -21.57
N ARG A 13 -7.48 3.05 -22.51
CA ARG A 13 -7.55 2.30 -23.77
C ARG A 13 -6.31 2.48 -24.64
N LEU A 14 -5.72 3.67 -24.66
CA LEU A 14 -4.48 3.92 -25.38
C LEU A 14 -3.32 3.11 -24.80
N ASP A 15 -3.21 3.01 -23.48
CA ASP A 15 -2.17 2.22 -22.82
C ASP A 15 -2.29 0.72 -23.12
N VAL A 16 -3.52 0.19 -23.10
CA VAL A 16 -3.79 -1.20 -23.51
C VAL A 16 -3.38 -1.44 -24.97
N LEU A 17 -3.78 -0.56 -25.89
CA LEU A 17 -3.42 -0.67 -27.31
C LEU A 17 -1.91 -0.58 -27.53
N TYR A 18 -1.22 0.29 -26.78
CA TYR A 18 0.23 0.37 -26.82
C TYR A 18 0.85 -0.95 -26.36
N CYS A 19 0.40 -1.51 -25.23
CA CYS A 19 0.89 -2.80 -24.73
C CYS A 19 0.69 -3.95 -25.71
N GLU A 20 -0.43 -3.97 -26.45
CA GLU A 20 -0.72 -4.99 -27.48
C GLU A 20 0.20 -4.88 -28.70
N HIS A 21 0.72 -3.70 -29.00
CA HIS A 21 1.49 -3.44 -30.23
C HIS A 21 2.95 -3.06 -30.01
N ARG A 22 3.42 -2.91 -28.76
CA ARG A 22 4.79 -2.45 -28.43
C ARG A 22 5.95 -3.28 -29.00
N THR A 23 5.68 -4.49 -29.48
CA THR A 23 6.67 -5.33 -30.17
C THR A 23 6.88 -4.95 -31.63
N ASP A 24 6.01 -4.11 -32.19
CA ASP A 24 6.15 -3.57 -33.54
C ASP A 24 7.28 -2.53 -33.60
N HIS A 25 7.84 -2.31 -34.78
CA HIS A 25 8.85 -1.26 -34.98
C HIS A 25 8.25 0.12 -34.63
N SER A 26 8.96 0.95 -33.85
CA SER A 26 8.45 2.19 -33.25
C SER A 26 7.82 3.18 -34.24
N ALA A 27 8.41 3.34 -35.45
CA ALA A 27 7.86 4.21 -36.49
C ALA A 27 6.53 3.71 -37.07
N PHE A 28 6.31 2.38 -37.08
CA PHE A 28 5.06 1.77 -37.53
C PHE A 28 4.01 1.74 -36.41
N LEU A 29 4.46 1.63 -35.16
CA LEU A 29 3.61 1.63 -33.97
C LEU A 29 2.81 2.94 -33.84
N SER A 30 3.47 4.10 -33.97
CA SER A 30 2.81 5.41 -33.88
C SER A 30 1.68 5.56 -34.90
N ASN A 31 1.97 5.33 -36.19
CA ASN A 31 0.98 5.43 -37.26
C ASN A 31 -0.20 4.47 -37.06
N LYS A 32 0.10 3.22 -36.68
CA LYS A 32 -0.91 2.19 -36.43
C LYS A 32 -1.85 2.58 -35.27
N LEU A 33 -1.31 3.10 -34.16
CA LEU A 33 -2.12 3.54 -33.03
C LEU A 33 -2.97 4.77 -33.38
N VAL A 34 -2.41 5.74 -34.13
CA VAL A 34 -3.17 6.89 -34.63
C VAL A 34 -4.35 6.45 -35.50
N ASP A 35 -4.13 5.48 -36.39
CA ASP A 35 -5.18 4.94 -37.26
C ASP A 35 -6.26 4.20 -36.46
N ILE A 36 -5.89 3.37 -35.49
CA ILE A 36 -6.83 2.65 -34.61
C ILE A 36 -7.68 3.64 -33.81
N VAL A 37 -7.05 4.64 -33.18
CA VAL A 37 -7.74 5.66 -32.38
C VAL A 37 -8.65 6.52 -33.27
N ALA A 38 -8.20 6.89 -34.47
CA ALA A 38 -9.00 7.63 -35.43
C ALA A 38 -10.22 6.84 -35.92
N ALA A 39 -10.11 5.52 -36.08
CA ALA A 39 -11.24 4.65 -36.43
C ALA A 39 -12.30 4.56 -35.31
N GLY A 40 -11.91 4.81 -34.05
CA GLY A 40 -12.82 4.92 -32.90
C GLY A 40 -13.56 6.27 -32.78
N ALA A 41 -13.32 7.21 -33.71
CA ALA A 41 -13.96 8.52 -33.76
C ALA A 41 -15.49 8.43 -33.78
N ASN A 42 -16.16 9.25 -32.96
CA ASN A 42 -17.62 9.36 -32.85
C ASN A 42 -18.35 8.10 -32.36
N ILE A 43 -17.61 7.06 -31.95
CA ILE A 43 -18.18 5.83 -31.35
C ILE A 43 -17.71 5.71 -29.89
N LEU A 44 -16.42 5.91 -29.64
CA LEU A 44 -15.80 5.69 -28.32
C LEU A 44 -15.16 6.96 -27.74
N TYR A 45 -14.64 7.84 -28.60
CA TYR A 45 -13.79 8.95 -28.17
C TYR A 45 -14.31 10.30 -28.66
N LYS A 46 -14.12 11.32 -27.83
CA LYS A 46 -14.35 12.71 -28.23
C LYS A 46 -13.29 13.15 -29.24
N GLN A 47 -13.70 13.96 -30.21
CA GLN A 47 -12.83 14.45 -31.28
C GLN A 47 -11.63 15.24 -30.75
N GLU A 48 -11.83 16.02 -29.69
CA GLU A 48 -10.77 16.80 -29.05
C GLU A 48 -9.64 15.94 -28.49
N TYR A 49 -9.94 14.77 -27.91
CA TYR A 49 -8.92 13.83 -27.39
C TYR A 49 -8.16 13.13 -28.51
N ILE A 50 -8.85 12.77 -29.61
CA ILE A 50 -8.19 12.22 -30.80
C ILE A 50 -7.22 13.25 -31.38
N GLN A 51 -7.64 14.52 -31.48
CA GLN A 51 -6.80 15.58 -32.03
C GLN A 51 -5.60 15.91 -31.12
N ALA A 52 -5.81 15.90 -29.80
CA ALA A 52 -4.73 16.03 -28.83
C ALA A 52 -3.71 14.88 -28.97
N PHE A 53 -4.19 13.63 -29.04
CA PHE A 53 -3.33 12.47 -29.24
C PHE A 53 -2.56 12.51 -30.56
N ARG A 54 -3.18 12.92 -31.67
CA ARG A 54 -2.48 13.13 -32.95
C ARG A 54 -1.34 14.14 -32.84
N THR A 55 -1.52 15.17 -32.03
CA THR A 55 -0.49 16.19 -31.81
C THR A 55 0.66 15.62 -30.99
N LEU A 56 0.35 14.89 -29.91
CA LEU A 56 1.36 14.26 -29.03
C LEU A 56 2.13 13.14 -29.73
N SER A 57 1.45 12.30 -30.52
CA SER A 57 2.06 11.17 -31.24
C SER A 57 3.02 11.58 -32.36
N ALA A 58 3.01 12.84 -32.78
CA ALA A 58 3.99 13.40 -33.70
C ALA A 58 5.34 13.70 -33.02
N ASP A 59 5.37 13.77 -31.69
CA ASP A 59 6.58 14.00 -30.90
C ASP A 59 7.24 12.67 -30.50
N GLY A 60 8.52 12.50 -30.84
CA GLY A 60 9.30 11.34 -30.43
C GLY A 60 9.52 11.24 -28.91
N HIS A 61 9.53 12.38 -28.21
CA HIS A 61 9.67 12.41 -26.75
C HIS A 61 8.46 11.75 -26.06
N PHE A 62 7.24 11.97 -26.56
CA PHE A 62 6.03 11.32 -26.05
C PHE A 62 6.18 9.79 -26.06
N TRP A 63 6.64 9.21 -27.18
CA TRP A 63 6.86 7.77 -27.30
C TRP A 63 8.01 7.27 -26.44
N SER A 64 9.07 8.08 -26.28
CA SER A 64 10.17 7.76 -25.38
C SER A 64 9.71 7.64 -23.93
N VAL A 65 8.83 8.54 -23.47
CA VAL A 65 8.26 8.50 -22.12
C VAL A 65 7.32 7.31 -21.97
N MET A 66 6.41 7.08 -22.93
CA MET A 66 5.51 5.90 -22.95
C MET A 66 6.27 4.55 -22.96
N ALA A 67 7.48 4.51 -23.51
CA ALA A 67 8.31 3.32 -23.52
C ALA A 67 9.17 3.14 -22.26
N SER A 68 9.23 4.15 -21.39
CA SER A 68 10.11 4.10 -20.22
C SER A 68 9.61 3.10 -19.18
N THR A 69 10.53 2.35 -18.60
CA THR A 69 10.25 1.52 -17.41
C THR A 69 10.48 2.28 -16.11
N ASP A 70 10.97 3.52 -16.19
CA ASP A 70 11.25 4.37 -15.03
C ASP A 70 10.10 5.35 -14.83
N TYR A 71 9.38 5.21 -13.71
CA TYR A 71 8.25 6.07 -13.38
C TYR A 71 8.62 7.57 -13.31
N ARG A 72 9.90 7.89 -13.04
CA ARG A 72 10.40 9.27 -12.94
C ARG A 72 10.32 10.02 -14.27
N ASP A 73 10.46 9.31 -15.39
CA ASP A 73 10.35 9.93 -16.72
C ASP A 73 8.93 10.45 -16.96
N TYR A 74 7.92 9.73 -16.49
CA TYR A 74 6.52 10.17 -16.54
C TYR A 74 6.27 11.38 -15.66
N ILE A 75 6.80 11.38 -14.42
CA ILE A 75 6.66 12.51 -13.49
C ILE A 75 7.29 13.77 -14.10
N ASN A 76 8.52 13.65 -14.64
CA ASN A 76 9.24 14.78 -15.24
C ASN A 76 8.57 15.32 -16.51
N ALA A 77 7.83 14.47 -17.24
CA ALA A 77 7.09 14.89 -18.43
C ALA A 77 5.81 15.69 -18.08
N ILE A 78 5.24 15.51 -16.89
CA ILE A 78 4.04 16.23 -16.45
C ILE A 78 4.45 17.56 -15.83
N SER A 79 4.42 18.62 -16.64
CA SER A 79 4.73 19.98 -16.20
C SER A 79 3.80 20.44 -15.07
N GLY A 80 4.34 21.04 -14.01
CA GLY A 80 3.58 21.65 -12.91
C GLY A 80 3.31 20.75 -11.70
N VAL A 81 3.72 19.47 -11.74
CA VAL A 81 3.79 18.65 -10.53
C VAL A 81 5.13 18.92 -9.85
N HIS A 82 5.12 19.80 -8.84
CA HIS A 82 6.29 20.19 -8.04
C HIS A 82 6.05 19.95 -6.54
N ASN A 83 5.35 18.86 -6.21
CA ASN A 83 5.10 18.44 -4.83
C ASN A 83 6.21 17.49 -4.36
N ASP A 84 7.45 18.02 -4.30
CA ASP A 84 8.65 17.23 -4.03
C ASP A 84 8.77 16.80 -2.55
N THR A 85 7.86 17.29 -1.69
CA THR A 85 7.89 17.00 -0.25
C THR A 85 6.53 16.64 0.30
N LEU A 86 6.50 15.65 1.20
CA LEU A 86 5.32 15.20 1.91
C LEU A 86 5.60 15.21 3.43
N SER A 87 4.67 15.74 4.23
CA SER A 87 4.80 15.64 5.68
C SER A 87 4.55 14.20 6.14
N LEU A 88 5.12 13.81 7.27
CA LEU A 88 4.88 12.48 7.84
C LEU A 88 3.40 12.26 8.21
N HIS A 89 2.67 13.32 8.57
CA HIS A 89 1.23 13.26 8.81
C HIS A 89 0.44 12.99 7.53
N ASN A 90 0.77 13.65 6.42
CA ASN A 90 0.12 13.37 5.14
C ASN A 90 0.47 11.95 4.66
N LEU A 91 1.69 11.46 4.93
CA LEU A 91 2.05 10.08 4.65
C LEU A 91 1.21 9.09 5.48
N ARG A 92 0.92 9.40 6.75
CA ARG A 92 0.00 8.61 7.57
C ARG A 92 -1.40 8.55 6.93
N ASP A 93 -1.94 9.68 6.48
CA ASP A 93 -3.28 9.71 5.86
C ASP A 93 -3.32 8.89 4.56
N ILE A 94 -2.25 8.91 3.77
CA ILE A 94 -2.11 8.05 2.58
C ILE A 94 -1.99 6.58 3.01
N ALA A 95 -1.19 6.29 4.04
CA ALA A 95 -0.99 4.93 4.53
C ALA A 95 -2.29 4.32 5.09
N GLU A 96 -3.16 5.12 5.72
CA GLU A 96 -4.50 4.70 6.15
C GLU A 96 -5.33 4.21 4.96
N LEU A 97 -5.39 5.02 3.89
CA LEU A 97 -6.09 4.65 2.65
C LEU A 97 -5.50 3.36 2.04
N VAL A 98 -4.16 3.28 1.95
CA VAL A 98 -3.48 2.12 1.38
C VAL A 98 -3.70 0.87 2.25
N SER A 99 -3.75 0.98 3.57
CA SER A 99 -4.00 -0.14 4.48
C SER A 99 -5.36 -0.80 4.22
N PHE A 100 -6.40 0.02 3.95
CA PHE A 100 -7.72 -0.47 3.56
C PHE A 100 -7.68 -1.23 2.23
N ILE A 101 -6.89 -0.75 1.26
CA ILE A 101 -6.69 -1.43 -0.03
C ILE A 101 -5.97 -2.77 0.18
N ILE A 102 -4.85 -2.78 0.91
CA ILE A 102 -4.07 -3.98 1.25
C ILE A 102 -4.97 -5.09 1.81
N ASP A 103 -5.87 -4.75 2.73
CA ASP A 103 -6.75 -5.71 3.38
C ASP A 103 -7.74 -6.37 2.41
N GLN A 104 -8.12 -5.70 1.30
CA GLN A 104 -8.96 -6.31 0.26
C GLN A 104 -8.24 -7.42 -0.52
N PHE A 105 -6.91 -7.42 -0.55
CA PHE A 105 -6.10 -8.38 -1.30
C PHE A 105 -5.44 -9.46 -0.41
N SER A 106 -5.48 -9.31 0.92
CA SER A 106 -4.70 -10.16 1.85
C SER A 106 -5.49 -11.29 2.54
N GLN A 107 -6.77 -11.49 2.19
CA GLN A 107 -7.69 -12.41 2.88
C GLN A 107 -7.85 -12.14 4.40
N GLN A 108 -7.53 -10.92 4.83
CA GLN A 108 -7.71 -10.48 6.22
C GLN A 108 -9.04 -9.74 6.40
N THR A 109 -9.34 -9.35 7.64
CA THR A 109 -10.45 -8.41 7.88
C THR A 109 -10.13 -7.04 7.24
N PRO A 110 -11.14 -6.28 6.79
CA PRO A 110 -10.94 -4.98 6.13
C PRO A 110 -10.24 -3.90 6.97
N TRP A 111 -10.05 -4.15 8.27
CA TRP A 111 -9.42 -3.26 9.25
C TRP A 111 -8.15 -3.86 9.86
N HIS A 112 -7.65 -4.98 9.34
CA HIS A 112 -6.49 -5.68 9.90
C HIS A 112 -5.25 -4.80 9.89
N SER A 113 -4.85 -4.27 8.74
CA SER A 113 -3.65 -3.46 8.58
C SER A 113 -3.77 -2.13 9.34
N ALA A 114 -4.96 -1.51 9.32
CA ALA A 114 -5.28 -0.33 10.13
C ALA A 114 -5.09 -0.61 11.64
N ALA A 115 -5.65 -1.70 12.15
CA ALA A 115 -5.54 -2.08 13.55
C ALA A 115 -4.08 -2.40 13.95
N VAL A 116 -3.31 -3.03 13.06
CA VAL A 116 -1.87 -3.29 13.29
C VAL A 116 -1.12 -1.96 13.44
N GLY A 117 -1.33 -1.02 12.53
CA GLY A 117 -0.75 0.32 12.58
C GLY A 117 -1.09 1.05 13.88
N HIS A 118 -2.37 1.18 14.21
CA HIS A 118 -2.83 1.90 15.40
C HIS A 118 -2.32 1.29 16.70
N ILE A 119 -2.33 -0.04 16.82
CA ILE A 119 -1.81 -0.71 18.03
C ILE A 119 -0.28 -0.54 18.10
N ALA A 120 0.45 -0.64 16.98
CA ALA A 120 1.90 -0.46 16.97
C ALA A 120 2.29 0.97 17.37
N GLY A 121 1.64 1.98 16.78
CA GLY A 121 1.83 3.39 17.16
C GLY A 121 1.49 3.64 18.63
N TYR A 122 0.36 3.11 19.11
CA TYR A 122 -0.02 3.21 20.51
C TYR A 122 1.04 2.61 21.44
N LEU A 123 1.50 1.38 21.17
CA LEU A 123 2.52 0.72 21.98
C LEU A 123 3.87 1.46 21.92
N ALA A 124 4.24 2.03 20.78
CA ALA A 124 5.42 2.89 20.65
C ALA A 124 5.37 4.07 21.63
N THR A 125 4.22 4.73 21.76
CA THR A 125 4.06 5.82 22.76
C THR A 125 4.19 5.32 24.20
N LYS A 126 3.83 4.06 24.48
CA LYS A 126 3.89 3.48 25.83
C LYS A 126 5.28 3.04 26.25
N ILE A 127 6.19 2.88 25.31
CA ILE A 127 7.61 2.69 25.57
C ILE A 127 8.41 3.99 25.41
N GLU A 128 7.74 5.14 25.44
CA GLU A 128 8.34 6.48 25.45
C GLU A 128 9.14 6.83 24.18
N MET A 129 8.79 6.23 23.03
CA MET A 129 9.29 6.70 21.74
C MET A 129 8.82 8.14 21.47
N SER A 130 9.64 8.91 20.73
CA SER A 130 9.27 10.27 20.31
C SER A 130 7.99 10.24 19.45
N ALA A 131 7.26 11.35 19.42
CA ALA A 131 6.04 11.46 18.61
C ALA A 131 6.30 11.13 17.12
N THR A 132 7.44 11.59 16.57
CA THR A 132 7.86 11.27 15.20
C THR A 132 8.11 9.77 15.03
N GLN A 133 8.80 9.13 15.97
CA GLN A 133 9.13 7.70 15.86
C GLN A 133 7.88 6.83 16.02
N ALA A 134 6.99 7.15 16.96
CA ALA A 134 5.71 6.47 17.13
C ALA A 134 4.84 6.58 15.87
N LEU A 135 4.81 7.75 15.23
CA LEU A 135 4.11 7.97 13.97
C LEU A 135 4.72 7.13 12.81
N LYS A 136 6.05 7.02 12.75
CA LYS A 136 6.70 6.13 11.78
C LYS A 136 6.37 4.65 12.02
N VAL A 137 6.36 4.21 13.28
CA VAL A 137 5.97 2.84 13.65
C VAL A 137 4.53 2.55 13.23
N GLU A 138 3.63 3.51 13.45
CA GLU A 138 2.25 3.42 13.01
C GLU A 138 2.15 3.25 11.49
N ILE A 139 2.83 4.10 10.72
CA ILE A 139 2.89 4.00 9.25
C ILE A 139 3.46 2.65 8.81
N GLY A 140 4.53 2.17 9.44
CA GLY A 140 5.10 0.86 9.14
C GLY A 140 4.15 -0.30 9.44
N GLY A 141 3.29 -0.16 10.48
CA GLY A 141 2.23 -1.12 10.77
C GLY A 141 1.07 -1.06 9.77
N LEU A 142 0.63 0.14 9.37
CA LEU A 142 -0.38 0.35 8.33
C LEU A 142 0.02 -0.29 7.00
N LEU A 143 1.29 -0.20 6.65
CA LEU A 143 1.83 -0.67 5.38
C LEU A 143 2.47 -2.06 5.45
N HIS A 144 2.47 -2.73 6.61
CA HIS A 144 3.31 -3.91 6.87
C HIS A 144 3.19 -5.03 5.83
N ASN A 145 2.04 -5.17 5.18
CA ASN A 145 1.74 -6.19 4.19
C ASN A 145 1.60 -5.65 2.76
N ILE A 146 2.18 -4.48 2.44
CA ILE A 146 2.06 -3.87 1.10
C ILE A 146 2.51 -4.80 -0.03
N SER A 147 3.44 -5.72 0.26
CA SER A 147 3.92 -6.70 -0.72
C SER A 147 2.85 -7.68 -1.17
N CYS A 148 1.69 -7.77 -0.51
CA CYS A 148 0.58 -8.57 -1.00
C CYS A 148 -0.02 -8.03 -2.31
N LEU A 149 0.24 -6.76 -2.65
CA LEU A 149 -0.15 -6.13 -3.91
C LEU A 149 0.81 -6.45 -5.06
N ASP A 150 1.97 -7.06 -4.76
CA ASP A 150 2.94 -7.45 -5.78
C ASP A 150 2.46 -8.72 -6.50
N HIS A 151 1.87 -8.53 -7.67
CA HIS A 151 1.48 -9.60 -8.58
C HIS A 151 2.49 -9.82 -9.72
N SER A 152 3.70 -9.25 -9.60
CA SER A 152 4.74 -9.43 -10.61
C SER A 152 5.04 -10.93 -10.78
N PRO A 153 5.21 -11.43 -12.01
CA PRO A 153 5.61 -12.82 -12.22
C PRO A 153 6.90 -13.08 -11.44
N GLN A 154 6.90 -14.12 -10.62
CA GLN A 154 8.04 -14.45 -9.74
C GLN A 154 9.34 -14.41 -10.54
N SER A 155 10.17 -13.39 -10.27
CA SER A 155 11.52 -13.38 -10.78
C SER A 155 12.22 -14.59 -10.20
N LYS A 156 12.76 -15.48 -11.05
CA LYS A 156 13.50 -16.69 -10.64
C LYS A 156 14.74 -16.40 -9.77
N ARG A 157 14.99 -15.14 -9.37
CA ARG A 157 16.21 -14.68 -8.71
C ARG A 157 16.02 -13.81 -7.47
N VAL A 158 14.79 -13.45 -7.09
CA VAL A 158 14.57 -12.49 -5.98
C VAL A 158 13.58 -13.07 -4.98
N GLY A 159 13.97 -13.18 -3.71
CA GLY A 159 13.09 -13.65 -2.64
C GLY A 159 12.11 -12.56 -2.18
N ALA A 160 10.97 -12.94 -1.60
CA ALA A 160 9.90 -12.02 -1.18
C ALA A 160 10.37 -10.86 -0.26
N SER A 161 11.46 -11.06 0.49
CA SER A 161 12.08 -10.05 1.36
C SER A 161 12.69 -8.87 0.59
N ASP A 162 13.16 -9.08 -0.64
CA ASP A 162 13.73 -8.02 -1.49
C ASP A 162 12.61 -7.19 -2.13
N ASN A 163 11.47 -7.81 -2.47
CA ASN A 163 10.35 -7.13 -3.14
C ASN A 163 9.80 -5.96 -2.30
N ALA A 164 9.64 -6.14 -0.98
CA ALA A 164 9.18 -5.09 -0.08
C ALA A 164 10.16 -3.90 0.01
N ARG A 165 11.48 -4.15 -0.11
CA ARG A 165 12.47 -3.06 -0.21
C ARG A 165 12.27 -2.30 -1.51
N HIS A 166 12.08 -3.00 -2.62
CA HIS A 166 11.90 -2.40 -3.94
C HIS A 166 10.60 -1.59 -4.11
N THR A 167 9.51 -1.94 -3.41
CA THR A 167 8.23 -1.22 -3.51
C THR A 167 8.29 0.22 -2.97
N LEU A 168 9.03 0.45 -1.89
CA LEU A 168 9.09 1.77 -1.22
C LEU A 168 10.44 2.49 -1.35
N TYR A 169 11.47 1.81 -1.86
CA TYR A 169 12.77 2.41 -2.20
C TYR A 169 12.71 3.75 -2.95
N PRO A 170 11.71 4.04 -3.81
CA PRO A 170 11.68 5.31 -4.52
C PRO A 170 11.25 6.51 -3.66
N ILE A 171 10.80 6.33 -2.42
CA ILE A 171 10.37 7.43 -1.52
C ILE A 171 11.51 7.79 -0.58
N GLU A 172 12.13 8.94 -0.80
CA GLU A 172 13.19 9.46 0.06
C GLU A 172 12.66 9.79 1.48
N GLY A 173 13.45 9.49 2.52
CA GLY A 173 13.16 9.86 3.90
C GLY A 173 12.35 8.85 4.72
N ILE A 174 11.99 7.70 4.13
CA ILE A 174 11.29 6.60 4.81
C ILE A 174 12.07 5.26 4.77
N ASP A 175 13.40 5.34 4.68
CA ASP A 175 14.28 4.17 4.63
C ASP A 175 14.08 3.24 5.83
N ASP A 176 13.83 3.80 7.01
CA ASP A 176 13.57 3.07 8.23
C ASP A 176 12.27 2.28 8.17
N ILE A 177 11.17 2.91 7.75
CA ILE A 177 9.87 2.25 7.53
C ILE A 177 10.02 1.12 6.51
N SER A 178 10.67 1.39 5.38
CA SER A 178 10.90 0.42 4.31
C SER A 178 11.69 -0.79 4.79
N GLU A 179 12.70 -0.57 5.63
CA GLU A 179 13.48 -1.64 6.25
C GLU A 179 12.65 -2.48 7.22
N TRP A 180 11.85 -1.86 8.10
CA TRP A 180 10.97 -2.60 9.00
C TRP A 180 9.97 -3.46 8.24
N MET A 181 9.41 -2.94 7.15
CA MET A 181 8.49 -3.69 6.29
C MET A 181 9.17 -4.86 5.58
N SER A 182 10.42 -4.71 5.14
CA SER A 182 11.19 -5.84 4.61
C SER A 182 11.37 -6.94 5.65
N ILE A 183 11.63 -6.59 6.92
CA ILE A 183 11.68 -7.56 8.03
C ILE A 183 10.33 -8.27 8.21
N GLN A 184 9.21 -7.54 8.12
CA GLN A 184 7.87 -8.13 8.26
C GLN A 184 7.51 -9.15 7.18
N ASN A 185 8.06 -8.99 5.98
CA ASN A 185 7.77 -9.81 4.79
C ASN A 185 8.85 -10.86 4.51
N GLY A 186 9.87 -10.96 5.38
CA GLY A 186 10.90 -11.99 5.33
C GLY A 186 10.40 -13.38 5.79
N PRO A 187 11.15 -14.45 5.49
CA PRO A 187 10.75 -15.84 5.79
C PRO A 187 10.64 -16.17 7.29
N ALA A 188 11.18 -15.31 8.18
CA ALA A 188 11.02 -15.43 9.62
C ALA A 188 11.05 -14.05 10.31
N PRO A 189 9.91 -13.34 10.39
CA PRO A 189 9.84 -11.96 10.86
C PRO A 189 10.39 -11.71 12.28
N LEU A 190 10.55 -12.78 13.08
CA LEU A 190 10.96 -12.75 14.49
C LEU A 190 12.17 -13.66 14.80
N GLN A 191 12.77 -14.35 13.82
CA GLN A 191 13.95 -15.23 14.03
C GLN A 191 15.29 -14.57 13.65
N LEU A 192 15.39 -13.24 13.73
CA LEU A 192 16.67 -12.55 13.61
C LEU A 192 17.39 -12.65 14.97
N HIS A 193 18.62 -13.16 14.95
CA HIS A 193 19.48 -13.33 16.13
C HIS A 193 19.50 -12.05 16.99
N GLU A 194 19.59 -12.25 18.31
CA GLU A 194 19.51 -11.23 19.39
C GLU A 194 20.36 -9.96 19.21
N GLU A 195 21.27 -9.90 18.24
CA GLU A 195 22.18 -8.77 18.06
C GLU A 195 21.56 -7.51 17.42
N ILE A 196 20.44 -7.56 16.67
CA ILE A 196 19.81 -6.33 16.14
C ILE A 196 18.27 -6.48 15.96
N LEU A 197 17.52 -6.62 17.06
CA LEU A 197 16.07 -6.43 17.01
C LEU A 197 15.75 -4.92 17.06
N LYS A 198 15.34 -4.34 15.92
CA LYS A 198 14.84 -2.96 15.89
C LYS A 198 13.53 -2.88 16.67
N PRO A 199 13.43 -2.06 17.73
CA PRO A 199 12.22 -2.04 18.58
C PRO A 199 10.96 -1.69 17.79
N GLU A 200 11.07 -0.89 16.73
CA GLU A 200 9.98 -0.54 15.82
C GLU A 200 9.45 -1.74 15.04
N ALA A 201 10.35 -2.56 14.48
CA ALA A 201 9.99 -3.78 13.77
C ALA A 201 9.37 -4.81 14.71
N VAL A 202 9.86 -4.90 15.96
CA VAL A 202 9.27 -5.75 17.00
C VAL A 202 7.86 -5.27 17.35
N LEU A 203 7.64 -3.96 17.53
CA LEU A 203 6.31 -3.41 17.78
C LEU A 203 5.32 -3.78 16.69
N ILE A 204 5.71 -3.64 15.42
CA ILE A 204 4.86 -4.02 14.28
C ILE A 204 4.55 -5.52 14.30
N ALA A 205 5.56 -6.38 14.49
CA ALA A 205 5.38 -7.83 14.51
C ALA A 205 4.49 -8.30 15.68
N VAL A 206 4.67 -7.70 16.86
CA VAL A 206 3.83 -7.96 18.04
C VAL A 206 2.39 -7.52 17.79
N SER A 207 2.18 -6.32 17.21
CA SER A 207 0.85 -5.83 16.87
C SER A 207 0.13 -6.73 15.87
N ARG A 208 0.83 -7.29 14.86
CA ARG A 208 0.26 -8.29 13.94
C ARG A 208 -0.28 -9.51 14.68
N ARG A 209 0.45 -10.02 15.67
CA ARG A 209 0.02 -11.17 16.49
C ARG A 209 -1.15 -10.83 17.40
N VAL A 210 -1.14 -9.64 17.99
CA VAL A 210 -2.27 -9.12 18.78
C VAL A 210 -3.53 -9.04 17.93
N VAL A 211 -3.48 -8.40 16.77
CA VAL A 211 -4.64 -8.27 15.87
C VAL A 211 -5.10 -9.64 15.38
N HIS A 212 -4.18 -10.53 15.02
CA HIS A 212 -4.54 -11.90 14.65
C HIS A 212 -5.31 -12.64 15.77
N ALA A 213 -4.89 -12.48 17.03
CA ALA A 213 -5.60 -13.06 18.17
C ALA A 213 -6.98 -12.41 18.37
N LEU A 214 -7.09 -11.08 18.24
CA LEU A 214 -8.34 -10.33 18.39
C LEU A 214 -9.35 -10.63 17.26
N ASN A 215 -8.87 -10.95 16.05
CA ASN A 215 -9.70 -11.41 14.93
C ASN A 215 -10.27 -12.83 15.14
N GLY A 216 -9.83 -13.56 16.18
CA GLY A 216 -10.28 -14.91 16.46
C GLY A 216 -11.76 -15.01 16.90
N PRO A 217 -12.33 -16.23 16.94
CA PRO A 217 -13.76 -16.45 17.25
C PRO A 217 -14.11 -16.26 18.74
N LYS A 218 -13.12 -15.98 19.59
CA LYS A 218 -13.31 -15.82 21.04
C LYS A 218 -13.47 -14.33 21.37
N ALA A 219 -14.05 -14.05 22.53
CA ALA A 219 -14.04 -12.70 23.08
C ALA A 219 -12.59 -12.18 23.16
N GLU A 220 -12.40 -10.93 22.74
CA GLU A 220 -11.10 -10.25 22.62
C GLU A 220 -10.27 -10.34 23.91
N GLU A 221 -10.89 -10.16 25.08
CA GLU A 221 -10.23 -10.28 26.38
C GLU A 221 -9.69 -11.69 26.61
N LYS A 222 -10.44 -12.72 26.20
CA LYS A 222 -10.00 -14.12 26.30
C LYS A 222 -8.90 -14.44 25.29
N SER A 223 -9.00 -13.92 24.07
CA SER A 223 -7.98 -14.07 23.03
C SER A 223 -6.65 -13.46 23.47
N LEU A 224 -6.67 -12.24 24.00
CA LEU A 224 -5.47 -11.55 24.45
C LEU A 224 -4.86 -12.23 25.68
N ALA A 225 -5.67 -12.63 26.66
CA ALA A 225 -5.21 -13.41 27.81
C ALA A 225 -4.57 -14.74 27.40
N GLN A 226 -5.11 -15.42 26.39
CA GLN A 226 -4.54 -16.65 25.85
C GLN A 226 -3.21 -16.39 25.14
N LEU A 227 -3.10 -15.31 24.36
CA LEU A 227 -1.86 -14.91 23.71
C LEU A 227 -0.77 -14.64 24.75
N ILE A 228 -1.07 -13.86 25.79
CA ILE A 228 -0.14 -13.53 26.88
C ILE A 228 0.32 -14.78 27.62
N LYS A 229 -0.61 -15.71 27.90
CA LYS A 229 -0.31 -16.93 28.68
C LYS A 229 0.51 -17.94 27.90
N ASN A 230 0.19 -18.12 26.61
CA ASN A 230 0.72 -19.24 25.84
C ASN A 230 1.92 -18.86 24.97
N ASN A 231 2.11 -17.56 24.67
CA ASN A 231 3.13 -17.00 23.76
C ASN A 231 3.64 -18.03 22.73
N PRO A 232 2.76 -18.48 21.81
CA PRO A 232 3.05 -19.66 21.00
C PRO A 232 4.36 -19.47 20.24
N GLY A 233 5.32 -20.38 20.46
CA GLY A 233 6.65 -20.34 19.84
C GLY A 233 7.66 -19.38 20.48
N GLU A 234 7.36 -18.80 21.65
CA GLU A 234 8.19 -17.79 22.34
C GLU A 234 8.53 -16.55 21.48
N GLU A 235 7.67 -16.25 20.51
CA GLU A 235 7.97 -15.27 19.47
C GLU A 235 7.81 -13.81 19.94
N ILE A 236 7.01 -13.57 20.99
CA ILE A 236 6.86 -12.24 21.59
C ILE A 236 7.84 -12.10 22.77
N PRO A 237 8.72 -11.08 22.78
CA PRO A 237 9.64 -10.86 23.89
C PRO A 237 8.92 -10.68 25.24
N PRO A 238 9.48 -11.16 26.37
CA PRO A 238 8.82 -11.07 27.68
C PRO A 238 8.40 -9.66 28.09
N PHE A 239 9.23 -8.64 27.81
CA PHE A 239 8.90 -7.26 28.12
C PHE A 239 7.70 -6.75 27.29
N MET A 240 7.54 -7.23 26.05
CA MET A 240 6.39 -6.92 25.21
C MET A 240 5.12 -7.62 25.72
N LEU A 241 5.22 -8.85 26.24
CA LEU A 241 4.09 -9.52 26.88
C LEU A 241 3.61 -8.74 28.12
N SER A 242 4.53 -8.24 28.94
CA SER A 242 4.19 -7.39 30.09
C SER A 242 3.52 -6.09 29.64
N LEU A 243 4.01 -5.46 28.58
CA LEU A 243 3.42 -4.25 28.00
C LEU A 243 1.99 -4.50 27.48
N ILE A 244 1.77 -5.59 26.73
CA ILE A 244 0.46 -5.99 26.23
C ILE A 244 -0.50 -6.25 27.40
N ALA A 245 -0.04 -6.96 28.44
CA ALA A 245 -0.85 -7.24 29.63
C ALA A 245 -1.25 -5.94 30.36
N GLN A 246 -0.30 -5.01 30.54
CA GLN A 246 -0.55 -3.73 31.19
C GLN A 246 -1.57 -2.87 30.45
N TYR A 247 -1.52 -2.86 29.11
CA TYR A 247 -2.37 -1.99 28.28
C TYR A 247 -3.48 -2.74 27.53
N SER A 248 -3.84 -3.94 27.99
CA SER A 248 -4.87 -4.78 27.34
C SER A 248 -6.20 -4.06 27.10
N PRO A 249 -6.79 -3.31 28.07
CA PRO A 249 -8.04 -2.60 27.84
C PRO A 249 -7.96 -1.57 26.70
N GLN A 250 -6.85 -0.82 26.63
CA GLN A 250 -6.66 0.22 25.62
C GLN A 250 -6.38 -0.39 24.24
N ILE A 251 -5.62 -1.48 24.17
CA ILE A 251 -5.38 -2.23 22.93
C ILE A 251 -6.72 -2.71 22.34
N ILE A 252 -7.58 -3.30 23.17
CA ILE A 252 -8.92 -3.75 22.76
C ILE A 252 -9.78 -2.56 22.31
N GLN A 253 -9.71 -1.43 23.03
CA GLN A 253 -10.43 -0.22 22.64
C GLN A 253 -9.98 0.32 21.28
N VAL A 254 -8.67 0.40 21.03
CA VAL A 254 -8.11 0.82 19.74
C VAL A 254 -8.58 -0.10 18.62
N TYR A 255 -8.52 -1.42 18.84
CA TYR A 255 -9.01 -2.41 17.88
C TYR A 255 -10.49 -2.23 17.56
N ARG A 256 -11.36 -2.13 18.58
CA ARG A 256 -12.81 -1.93 18.40
C ARG A 256 -13.15 -0.64 17.67
N ALA A 257 -12.48 0.46 18.02
CA ALA A 257 -12.68 1.75 17.38
C ALA A 257 -12.33 1.67 15.88
N THR A 258 -11.16 1.12 15.57
CA THR A 258 -10.68 0.94 14.19
C THR A 258 -11.65 0.07 13.37
N ALA A 259 -12.08 -1.07 13.92
CA ALA A 259 -13.04 -1.95 13.26
C ALA A 259 -14.39 -1.25 13.03
N GLY A 260 -14.88 -0.49 14.01
CA GLY A 260 -16.14 0.25 13.91
C GLY A 260 -16.13 1.34 12.84
N GLU A 261 -15.05 2.12 12.75
CA GLU A 261 -14.88 3.19 11.76
C GLU A 261 -14.86 2.63 10.33
N ILE A 262 -14.06 1.59 10.09
CA ILE A 262 -13.94 0.96 8.78
C ILE A 262 -15.23 0.24 8.40
N GLN A 263 -15.91 -0.42 9.35
CA GLN A 263 -17.22 -1.02 9.11
C GLN A 263 -18.26 0.03 8.69
N ALA A 264 -18.25 1.22 9.31
CA ALA A 264 -19.13 2.31 8.93
C ALA A 264 -18.82 2.82 7.51
N LEU A 265 -17.54 2.96 7.14
CA LEU A 265 -17.11 3.30 5.79
C LEU A 265 -17.60 2.27 4.76
N MET A 266 -17.40 0.97 5.02
CA MET A 266 -17.85 -0.10 4.13
C MET A 266 -19.37 -0.10 3.94
N ASN A 267 -20.13 0.08 5.03
CA ASN A 267 -21.58 0.20 4.96
C ASN A 267 -21.99 1.40 4.09
N ARG A 268 -21.27 2.52 4.19
CA ARG A 268 -21.53 3.71 3.37
C ARG A 268 -21.23 3.46 1.89
N ILE A 269 -20.12 2.79 1.58
CA ILE A 269 -19.77 2.42 0.20
C ILE A 269 -20.85 1.51 -0.38
N ALA A 270 -21.27 0.47 0.35
CA ALA A 270 -22.32 -0.44 -0.11
C ALA A 270 -23.64 0.28 -0.41
N GLN A 271 -24.04 1.23 0.44
CA GLN A 271 -25.24 2.05 0.21
C GLN A 271 -25.14 2.87 -1.08
N LEU A 272 -23.99 3.47 -1.36
CA LEU A 272 -23.77 4.27 -2.57
C LEU A 272 -23.78 3.38 -3.82
N THR A 273 -23.16 2.21 -3.77
CA THR A 273 -23.13 1.27 -4.89
C THR A 273 -24.51 0.72 -5.24
N HIS A 274 -25.39 0.51 -4.25
CA HIS A 274 -26.77 0.08 -4.50
C HIS A 274 -27.71 1.20 -4.99
N SER A 275 -27.28 2.46 -4.88
CA SER A 275 -28.06 3.63 -5.32
C SER A 275 -27.73 4.10 -6.75
N LEU A 276 -26.76 3.48 -7.40
CA LEU A 276 -26.32 3.71 -8.78
C LEU A 276 -26.85 2.61 -9.69
#